data_AF-A0A2W2C761-F1
#
_entry.id   AF-A0A2W2C761-F1
#
_cell.length_a   1.000
_cell.length_b   1.000
_cell.length_c   1.000
_cell.angle_alpha   90.00
_cell.angle_beta   90.00
_cell.angle_gamma   90.00
#
_symmetry.space_group_name_H-M   'P 1'
#
loop_
_entity.id
_entity.type
_entity.pdbx_description
1 polymer ?
#
loop_
_entity_poly.entity_id
_entity_poly.type
_entity_poly.pdbx_seq_one_letter_code
_entity_poly.pdbx_strand_id
1 'polypeptide(L)'
;MSRADFWCRVIGWLQVAGALAVGTAIYAAWEFIFGWIVMENPGFFTVIKWILIIIFAFPPFLSGLLTVVFADRVEQAREGKRDEQHVFLRVVTALAGLWSAGVVGFVGLHVPPIGFFSVLGLATAVMAVMGADWTADLFATRNGPGRGTA
;
A
#
# COMPACT_ATOMS: atom_id res chain seq x y z
N MET A 1 5.29 17.00 12.27
CA MET A 1 4.88 16.22 11.09
C MET A 1 5.50 16.86 9.85
N SER A 2 6.47 16.21 9.22
CA SER A 2 7.05 16.71 7.97
C SER A 2 6.11 16.50 6.79
N ARG A 3 6.34 17.23 5.69
CA ARG A 3 5.61 17.02 4.43
C ARG A 3 5.80 15.59 3.90
N ALA A 4 6.99 15.01 4.08
CA ALA A 4 7.31 13.65 3.66
C ALA A 4 6.48 12.61 4.44
N ASP A 5 6.48 12.72 5.78
CA ASP A 5 5.68 11.86 6.67
C ASP A 5 4.17 11.99 6.35
N PHE A 6 3.68 13.21 6.15
CA PHE A 6 2.28 13.44 5.76
C PHE A 6 1.90 12.69 4.47
N TRP A 7 2.68 12.83 3.39
CA TRP A 7 2.35 12.18 2.11
C TRP A 7 2.50 10.66 2.17
N CYS A 8 3.50 10.13 2.87
CA CYS A 8 3.61 8.68 3.08
C CYS A 8 2.39 8.12 3.82
N ARG A 9 1.92 8.81 4.87
CA ARG A 9 0.69 8.40 5.57
C ARG A 9 -0.55 8.52 4.71
N VAL A 10 -0.68 9.58 3.90
CA VAL A 10 -1.81 9.72 2.97
C VAL A 10 -1.86 8.56 1.98
N ILE A 11 -0.72 8.21 1.37
CA ILE A 11 -0.63 7.07 0.43
C ILE A 11 -1.02 5.77 1.15
N GLY A 12 -0.46 5.52 2.34
CA GLY A 12 -0.73 4.31 3.10
C GLY A 12 -2.19 4.18 3.52
N TRP A 13 -2.80 5.24 4.06
CA TRP A 13 -4.21 5.23 4.45
C TRP A 13 -5.15 5.10 3.27
N LEU A 14 -4.81 5.71 2.14
CA LEU A 14 -5.63 5.61 0.95
C LEU A 14 -5.62 4.17 0.39
N GLN A 15 -4.49 3.48 0.43
CA GLN A 15 -4.42 2.04 0.12
C GLN A 15 -5.23 1.18 1.08
N VAL A 16 -5.17 1.46 2.39
CA VAL A 16 -5.97 0.73 3.41
C VAL A 16 -7.46 0.93 3.18
N ALA A 17 -7.90 2.17 2.94
CA ALA A 17 -9.29 2.47 2.65
C ALA A 17 -9.77 1.79 1.36
N GLY A 18 -8.95 1.84 0.31
CA GLY A 18 -9.21 1.15 -0.94
C GLY A 18 -9.34 -0.36 -0.78
N ALA A 19 -8.43 -0.97 -0.02
CA ALA A 19 -8.46 -2.40 0.27
C ALA A 19 -9.74 -2.81 1.01
N LEU A 20 -10.15 -2.03 2.01
CA LEU A 20 -11.41 -2.27 2.73
C LEU A 20 -12.61 -2.14 1.78
N ALA A 21 -12.64 -1.12 0.93
CA ALA A 21 -13.71 -0.94 -0.05
C ALA A 21 -13.79 -2.13 -1.03
N VAL A 22 -12.65 -2.62 -1.52
CA VAL A 22 -12.59 -3.81 -2.39
C VAL A 22 -13.05 -5.07 -1.65
N GLY A 23 -12.59 -5.29 -0.42
CA GLY A 23 -13.01 -6.43 0.40
C GLY A 23 -14.51 -6.44 0.67
N THR A 24 -15.07 -5.28 1.02
CA THR A 24 -16.53 -5.11 1.22
C THR A 24 -17.30 -5.30 -0.09
N ALA A 25 -16.79 -4.80 -1.22
CA ALA A 25 -17.43 -4.99 -2.52
C ALA A 25 -17.47 -6.47 -2.94
N ILE A 26 -16.36 -7.20 -2.75
CA ILE A 26 -16.32 -8.65 -3.01
C ILE A 26 -17.30 -9.38 -2.11
N TYR A 27 -17.33 -9.04 -0.82
CA TYR A 27 -18.27 -9.64 0.13
C TYR A 27 -19.73 -9.39 -0.30
N ALA A 28 -20.08 -8.14 -0.61
CA ALA A 28 -21.42 -7.75 -1.02
C ALA A 28 -21.85 -8.42 -2.34
N ALA A 29 -20.96 -8.45 -3.34
CA ALA A 29 -21.20 -9.14 -4.60
C ALA A 29 -21.40 -10.65 -4.40
N TRP A 30 -20.64 -11.26 -3.50
CA TRP A 30 -20.78 -12.67 -3.17
C TRP A 30 -22.15 -12.97 -2.55
N GLU A 31 -22.57 -12.20 -1.55
CA GLU A 31 -23.90 -12.36 -0.93
C GLU A 31 -25.03 -12.07 -1.94
N PHE A 32 -24.85 -11.11 -2.84
CA PHE A 32 -25.83 -10.82 -3.89
C PHE A 32 -25.99 -11.99 -4.87
N ILE A 33 -24.89 -12.62 -5.30
CA ILE A 33 -24.91 -13.69 -6.30
C ILE A 33 -25.30 -15.04 -5.69
N PHE A 34 -24.78 -15.37 -4.50
CA PHE A 34 -24.92 -16.71 -3.91
C PHE A 34 -25.84 -16.75 -2.69
N GLY A 35 -26.22 -15.61 -2.10
CA GLY A 35 -27.03 -15.56 -0.88
C GLY A 35 -28.48 -16.05 -1.04
N TRP A 36 -28.97 -16.14 -2.28
CA TRP A 36 -30.30 -16.67 -2.61
C TRP A 36 -30.25 -18.11 -3.15
N ILE A 37 -29.06 -18.68 -3.33
CA ILE A 37 -28.86 -20.04 -3.84
C ILE A 37 -28.62 -20.98 -2.65
N VAL A 38 -29.43 -22.03 -2.52
CA VAL A 38 -29.17 -23.08 -1.54
C VAL A 38 -27.99 -23.91 -2.04
N MET A 39 -26.82 -23.70 -1.43
CA MET A 39 -25.60 -24.39 -1.81
C MET A 39 -25.45 -25.72 -1.06
N GLU A 40 -25.17 -26.79 -1.80
CA GLU A 40 -24.97 -28.14 -1.26
C GLU A 40 -23.75 -28.23 -0.32
N ASN A 41 -22.74 -27.37 -0.53
CA ASN A 41 -21.55 -27.30 0.33
C ASN A 41 -21.20 -25.85 0.73
N PRO A 42 -21.86 -25.29 1.74
CA PRO A 42 -21.66 -23.88 2.15
C PRO A 42 -20.23 -23.60 2.66
N GLY A 43 -19.54 -24.61 3.20
CA GLY A 43 -18.16 -24.48 3.69
C GLY A 43 -17.18 -24.17 2.56
N PHE A 44 -17.25 -24.92 1.45
CA PHE A 44 -16.38 -24.73 0.29
C PHE A 44 -16.51 -23.31 -0.31
N PHE A 45 -17.74 -22.82 -0.50
CA PHE A 45 -17.99 -21.48 -1.03
C PHE A 45 -17.53 -20.38 -0.07
N THR A 46 -17.68 -20.59 1.25
CA THR A 46 -17.14 -19.66 2.25
C THR A 46 -15.62 -19.53 2.14
N VAL A 47 -14.92 -20.65 1.97
CA VAL A 47 -13.46 -20.66 1.78
C VAL A 47 -13.08 -19.90 0.51
N ILE A 48 -13.76 -20.12 -0.61
CA ILE A 48 -13.48 -19.39 -1.87
C ILE A 48 -13.69 -17.88 -1.69
N LYS A 49 -14.78 -17.44 -1.03
CA LYS A 49 -15.03 -16.02 -0.74
C LYS A 49 -13.83 -15.39 -0.04
N TRP A 50 -13.33 -16.05 1.01
CA TRP A 50 -12.18 -15.55 1.76
C TRP A 50 -10.88 -15.58 0.96
N ILE A 51 -10.65 -16.62 0.14
CA ILE A 51 -9.50 -16.67 -0.77
C ILE A 51 -9.52 -15.47 -1.73
N LEU A 52 -10.67 -15.12 -2.31
CA LEU A 52 -10.78 -13.96 -3.19
C LEU A 52 -10.48 -12.65 -2.45
N ILE A 53 -11.02 -12.47 -1.23
CA ILE A 53 -10.72 -11.29 -0.41
C ILE A 53 -9.23 -11.24 -0.08
N ILE A 54 -8.60 -12.37 0.27
CA ILE A 54 -7.17 -12.44 0.55
C ILE A 54 -6.35 -12.13 -0.69
N ILE A 55 -6.75 -12.59 -1.88
CA ILE A 55 -5.98 -12.30 -3.10
C ILE A 55 -6.10 -10.83 -3.49
N PHE A 56 -7.30 -10.24 -3.42
CA PHE A 56 -7.56 -8.92 -4.00
C PHE A 56 -7.48 -7.75 -3.02
N ALA A 57 -7.87 -7.92 -1.76
CA ALA A 57 -7.92 -6.85 -0.76
C ALA A 57 -6.72 -6.88 0.19
N PHE A 58 -6.19 -8.05 0.53
CA PHE A 58 -5.06 -8.14 1.47
C PHE A 58 -3.77 -7.48 0.96
N PRO A 59 -3.37 -7.59 -0.32
CA PRO A 59 -2.13 -6.96 -0.80
C PRO A 59 -2.12 -5.43 -0.66
N PRO A 60 -3.14 -4.66 -1.14
CA PRO A 60 -3.18 -3.22 -0.91
C PRO A 60 -3.32 -2.88 0.58
N PHE A 61 -4.02 -3.69 1.39
CA PHE A 61 -4.10 -3.47 2.83
C PHE A 61 -2.73 -3.52 3.49
N LEU A 62 -1.98 -4.60 3.24
CA LEU A 62 -0.64 -4.80 3.79
C LEU A 62 0.33 -3.73 3.27
N SER A 63 0.28 -3.43 1.98
CA SER A 63 1.08 -2.36 1.37
C SER A 63 0.83 -1.01 2.06
N GLY A 64 -0.43 -0.67 2.30
CA GLY A 64 -0.80 0.58 2.94
C GLY A 64 -0.33 0.67 4.38
N LEU A 65 -0.54 -0.40 5.16
CA LEU A 65 -0.13 -0.46 6.56
C LEU A 65 1.41 -0.35 6.70
N LEU A 66 2.15 -1.03 5.85
CA LEU A 66 3.61 -0.94 5.81
C LEU A 66 4.10 0.44 5.36
N THR A 67 3.39 1.11 4.44
CA THR A 67 3.70 2.48 4.04
C THR A 67 3.50 3.47 5.19
N VAL A 68 2.48 3.27 6.03
CA VAL A 68 2.28 4.10 7.23
C VAL A 68 3.41 3.87 8.23
N VAL A 69 3.82 2.62 8.49
CA VAL A 69 4.97 2.31 9.36
C VAL A 69 6.28 2.86 8.78
N PHE A 70 6.42 2.85 7.44
CA PHE A 70 7.56 3.43 6.76
C PHE A 70 7.64 4.96 6.91
N ALA A 71 6.50 5.64 7.03
CA ALA A 71 6.46 7.10 7.23
C ALA A 71 7.19 7.52 8.51
N ASP A 72 7.04 6.75 9.61
CA ASP A 72 7.79 7.00 10.85
C ASP A 72 9.31 6.91 10.63
N ARG A 73 9.76 6.03 9.73
CA ARG A 73 11.19 5.89 9.39
C ARG A 73 11.68 7.05 8.53
N VAL A 74 10.83 7.59 7.66
CA VAL A 74 11.14 8.81 6.88
C VAL A 74 11.36 9.99 7.82
N GLU A 75 10.55 10.12 8.87
CA GLU A 75 10.75 11.18 9.88
C GLU A 75 12.05 10.96 10.69
N GLN A 76 12.33 9.72 11.12
CA GLN A 76 13.56 9.40 11.85
C GLN A 76 14.83 9.66 11.03
N ALA A 77 14.80 9.31 9.74
CA ALA A 77 15.89 9.59 8.80
C ALA A 77 16.17 11.10 8.70
N ARG A 78 15.12 11.91 8.64
CA ARG A 78 15.22 13.37 8.62
C ARG A 78 15.81 13.94 9.92
N GLU A 79 15.51 13.34 11.06
CA GLU A 79 16.09 13.69 12.35
C GLU A 79 17.54 13.19 12.54
N GLY A 80 18.11 12.50 11.56
CA GLY A 80 19.47 11.95 11.62
C GLY A 80 19.61 10.70 12.50
N LYS A 81 18.49 10.11 12.95
CA LYS A 81 18.47 8.89 13.77
C LYS A 81 18.45 7.65 12.86
N ARG A 82 19.63 7.14 12.51
CA ARG A 82 19.81 5.95 11.65
C ARG A 82 19.91 4.67 12.47
N ASP A 83 18.81 3.93 12.60
CA ASP A 83 18.85 2.53 13.07
C ASP A 83 19.14 1.55 11.93
N GLU A 84 20.02 0.56 12.10
CA GLU A 84 20.38 -0.40 11.04
C GLU A 84 19.25 -1.40 10.68
N GLN A 85 18.19 -1.47 11.48
CA GLN A 85 17.08 -2.44 11.33
C GLN A 85 16.11 -2.13 10.15
N HIS A 86 16.45 -1.20 9.25
CA HIS A 86 15.58 -0.70 8.17
C HIS A 86 15.47 -1.61 6.94
N VAL A 87 16.42 -2.54 6.74
CA VAL A 87 16.47 -3.34 5.50
C VAL A 87 15.27 -4.26 5.38
N PHE A 88 14.88 -4.94 6.47
CA PHE A 88 13.73 -5.84 6.45
C PHE A 88 12.43 -5.10 6.13
N LEU A 89 12.16 -3.99 6.82
CA LEU A 89 10.96 -3.19 6.58
C LEU A 89 10.91 -2.69 5.13
N ARG A 90 12.03 -2.21 4.57
CA ARG A 90 12.12 -1.79 3.16
C ARG A 90 11.79 -2.92 2.20
N VAL A 91 12.40 -4.09 2.38
CA VAL A 91 12.16 -5.26 1.52
C VAL A 91 10.71 -5.69 1.58
N VAL A 92 10.14 -5.83 2.79
CA VAL A 92 8.75 -6.27 2.95
C VAL A 92 7.77 -5.23 2.40
N THR A 93 8.02 -3.94 2.62
CA THR A 93 7.19 -2.84 2.06
C THR A 93 7.25 -2.83 0.54
N ALA A 94 8.44 -3.06 -0.04
CA ALA A 94 8.61 -3.12 -1.48
C ALA A 94 7.88 -4.32 -2.10
N LEU A 95 8.02 -5.51 -1.51
CA LEU A 95 7.32 -6.71 -1.97
C LEU A 95 5.81 -6.58 -1.83
N ALA A 96 5.31 -5.99 -0.74
CA ALA A 96 3.88 -5.73 -0.57
C ALA A 96 3.35 -4.72 -1.60
N GLY A 97 4.11 -3.66 -1.89
CA GLY A 97 3.79 -2.69 -2.93
C GLY A 97 3.73 -3.30 -4.32
N LEU A 98 4.71 -4.15 -4.67
CA LEU A 98 4.72 -4.89 -5.94
C LEU A 98 3.58 -5.90 -6.04
N TRP A 99 3.27 -6.60 -4.96
CA TRP A 99 2.15 -7.54 -4.93
C TRP A 99 0.82 -6.82 -5.12
N SER A 100 0.62 -5.70 -4.41
CA SER A 100 -0.53 -4.82 -4.61
C SER A 100 -0.62 -4.33 -6.05
N ALA A 101 0.49 -3.84 -6.62
CA ALA A 101 0.53 -3.38 -8.00
C ALA A 101 0.20 -4.49 -9.01
N GLY A 102 0.69 -5.71 -8.80
CA GLY A 102 0.44 -6.84 -9.70
C GLY A 102 -1.01 -7.29 -9.70
N VAL A 103 -1.58 -7.52 -8.51
CA VAL A 103 -2.98 -7.97 -8.36
C VAL A 103 -3.95 -6.92 -8.86
N VAL A 104 -3.77 -5.68 -8.40
CA VAL A 104 -4.66 -4.57 -8.74
C VAL A 104 -4.42 -4.12 -10.18
N GLY A 105 -3.18 -4.15 -10.67
CA GLY A 105 -2.85 -3.74 -12.03
C GLY A 105 -3.51 -4.62 -13.08
N PHE A 106 -3.54 -5.94 -12.86
CA PHE A 106 -4.26 -6.87 -13.73
C PHE A 106 -5.76 -6.54 -13.82
N VAL A 107 -6.41 -6.29 -12.69
CA VAL A 107 -7.83 -5.89 -12.64
C VAL A 107 -8.05 -4.47 -13.18
N GLY A 108 -7.09 -3.58 -12.94
CA GLY A 108 -7.12 -2.16 -13.27
C GLY A 108 -7.10 -1.87 -14.77
N LEU A 109 -6.58 -2.79 -15.59
CA LEU A 109 -6.70 -2.72 -17.05
C LEU A 109 -8.16 -2.67 -17.53
N HIS A 110 -9.07 -3.28 -16.77
CA HIS A 110 -10.49 -3.34 -17.09
C HIS A 110 -11.33 -2.40 -16.23
N VAL A 111 -10.80 -1.93 -15.09
CA VAL A 111 -11.50 -1.04 -14.16
C VAL A 111 -10.58 0.13 -13.76
N PRO A 112 -10.64 1.27 -14.46
CA PRO A 112 -9.71 2.38 -14.24
C PRO A 112 -9.62 2.91 -12.79
N PRO A 113 -10.73 3.00 -12.01
CA PRO A 113 -10.64 3.37 -10.60
C PRO A 113 -9.82 2.39 -9.75
N ILE A 114 -9.81 1.10 -10.11
CA ILE A 114 -8.99 0.09 -9.42
C ILE A 114 -7.53 0.26 -9.82
N GLY A 115 -7.25 0.59 -11.09
CA GLY A 115 -5.90 0.90 -11.58
C GLY A 115 -5.18 2.02 -10.82
N PHE A 116 -5.90 2.93 -10.17
CA PHE A 116 -5.28 3.92 -9.28
C PHE A 116 -4.52 3.27 -8.11
N PHE A 117 -5.05 2.21 -7.52
CA PHE A 117 -4.38 1.53 -6.40
C PHE A 117 -3.12 0.78 -6.83
N SER A 118 -2.99 0.40 -8.11
CA SER A 118 -1.76 -0.20 -8.60
C SER A 118 -0.64 0.82 -8.71
N VAL A 119 -0.96 2.06 -9.09
CA VAL A 119 -0.02 3.20 -9.08
C VAL A 119 0.46 3.47 -7.66
N LEU A 120 -0.43 3.43 -6.66
CA LEU A 120 -0.03 3.58 -5.27
C LEU A 120 0.88 2.43 -4.82
N GLY A 121 0.57 1.18 -5.20
CA GLY A 121 1.43 0.02 -4.91
C GLY A 121 2.84 0.18 -5.47
N LEU A 122 2.95 0.68 -6.72
CA LEU A 122 4.23 1.02 -7.34
C LEU A 122 4.94 2.16 -6.61
N ALA A 123 4.22 3.21 -6.23
CA ALA A 123 4.78 4.33 -5.48
C ALA A 123 5.35 3.85 -4.12
N THR A 124 4.60 3.02 -3.39
CA THR A 124 5.06 2.37 -2.17
C THR A 124 6.32 1.55 -2.41
N ALA A 125 6.35 0.76 -3.47
CA ALA A 125 7.51 -0.06 -3.80
C ALA A 125 8.76 0.78 -4.08
N VAL A 126 8.61 1.84 -4.88
CA VAL A 126 9.71 2.76 -5.21
C VAL A 126 10.24 3.47 -3.97
N MET A 127 9.35 4.01 -3.12
CA MET A 127 9.76 4.67 -1.86
C MET A 127 10.54 3.72 -0.95
N ALA A 128 10.07 2.48 -0.81
CA ALA A 128 10.74 1.48 0.02
C ALA A 128 12.11 1.05 -0.55
N VAL A 129 12.20 0.85 -1.87
CA VAL A 129 13.45 0.49 -2.57
C VAL A 129 14.46 1.61 -2.48
N MET A 130 14.07 2.86 -2.74
CA MET A 130 14.98 4.01 -2.65
C MET A 130 15.37 4.35 -1.20
N GLY A 131 14.48 4.04 -0.25
CA GLY A 131 14.74 4.17 1.18
C GLY A 131 14.23 5.48 1.78
N ALA A 132 14.30 5.54 3.11
CA ALA A 132 13.73 6.63 3.90
C ALA A 132 14.42 7.97 3.63
N ASP A 133 15.76 7.98 3.51
CA ASP A 133 16.57 9.18 3.22
C ASP A 133 16.15 9.82 1.88
N TRP A 134 16.10 9.03 0.81
CA TRP A 134 15.67 9.51 -0.51
C TRP A 134 14.22 10.00 -0.49
N THR A 135 13.34 9.28 0.21
CA THR A 135 11.93 9.67 0.33
C THR A 135 11.77 10.98 1.10
N ALA A 136 12.56 11.19 2.16
CA ALA A 136 12.59 12.45 2.89
C ALA A 136 13.04 13.62 2.00
N ASP A 137 14.08 13.41 1.19
CA ASP A 137 14.63 14.40 0.26
C ASP A 137 13.65 14.73 -0.88
N LEU A 138 12.89 13.74 -1.38
CA LEU A 138 11.91 13.94 -2.46
C LEU A 138 10.80 14.92 -2.07
N PHE A 139 10.46 14.97 -0.79
CA PHE A 139 9.43 15.86 -0.23
C PHE A 139 10.01 17.07 0.53
N ALA A 140 11.33 17.20 0.60
CA ALA A 140 11.96 18.41 1.08
C ALA A 140 11.70 19.55 0.09
N THR A 141 11.24 20.70 0.57
CA THR A 141 11.32 21.92 -0.22
C THR A 141 12.78 22.15 -0.54
N ARG A 142 13.13 22.08 -1.83
CA ARG A 142 14.42 22.49 -2.36
C ARG A 142 14.60 23.96 -1.99
N ASN A 143 15.17 24.23 -0.82
CA ASN A 143 15.77 25.53 -0.57
C ASN A 143 16.80 25.69 -1.68
N GLY A 144 16.64 26.74 -2.49
CA GLY A 144 17.47 26.97 -3.68
C GLY A 144 18.96 26.92 -3.37
N PRO A 145 19.83 26.89 -4.40
CA PRO A 145 21.27 26.82 -4.23
C PRO A 145 21.74 28.02 -3.41
N GLY A 146 22.00 27.79 -2.13
CA GLY A 146 22.18 28.85 -1.15
C GLY A 146 22.69 28.32 0.18
N ARG A 147 23.84 27.63 0.14
CA ARG A 147 24.91 27.55 1.16
C ARG A 147 25.85 26.41 0.77
N GLY A 148 26.81 26.67 -0.09
CA GLY A 148 28.20 26.67 0.38
C GLY A 148 28.38 27.21 1.79
N THR A 149 29.04 26.41 2.63
CA THR A 149 30.09 26.86 3.56
C THR A 149 30.81 25.61 4.11
N ALA A 150 32.13 25.60 3.87
CA ALA A 150 33.22 24.83 4.47
C ALA A 150 33.24 23.31 4.25
#